data_AF-S7N4T4-F1
#
_entry.id   AF-S7N4T4-F1
#
_cell.length_a   1.000
_cell.length_b   1.000
_cell.length_c   1.000
_cell.angle_alpha   90.00
_cell.angle_beta   90.00
_cell.angle_gamma   90.00
#
_symmetry.space_group_name_H-M   'P 1'
#
loop_
_entity.id
_entity.type
_entity.pdbx_description
1 polymer ?
#
loop_
_entity_poly.entity_id
_entity_poly.type
_entity_poly.pdbx_seq_one_letter_code
_entity_poly.pdbx_strand_id
1 'polypeptide(L)'
;MAAPGYFPLLVEGSWGPDPPKSLITKLQLYFQSQKRSGGGECEVRQEPGSTARFLVLFHPHDVRQNVLERENHELAWPGKGTFKLTVKLPPDPNEVHDASKEKIPGKESKMKEYAKEPDASEDTQISLNKRSEKMEDIPKQCENIPSLVAFENLKANVTDMMLTLLVENVSGLSSDDFQVEVIRRF
;
A
#
# COMPACT_ATOMS: atom_id res chain seq x y z
N MET A 1 -3.95 -27.56 -14.17
CA MET A 1 -3.81 -26.18 -13.67
C MET A 1 -3.57 -26.25 -12.18
N ALA A 2 -2.57 -25.55 -11.65
CA ALA A 2 -2.54 -25.23 -10.23
C ALA A 2 -3.62 -24.17 -9.94
N ALA A 3 -4.18 -24.17 -8.74
CA ALA A 3 -4.93 -22.99 -8.28
C ALA A 3 -3.94 -21.81 -8.10
N PRO A 4 -4.35 -20.55 -8.36
CA PRO A 4 -3.52 -19.41 -8.01
C PRO A 4 -3.23 -19.43 -6.51
N GLY A 5 -1.94 -19.42 -6.16
CA GLY A 5 -1.50 -19.40 -4.77
C GLY A 5 -1.68 -18.00 -4.21
N TYR A 6 -2.56 -17.86 -3.21
CA TYR A 6 -2.69 -16.63 -2.43
C TYR A 6 -1.81 -16.71 -1.19
N PHE A 7 -1.12 -15.62 -0.87
CA PHE A 7 -0.28 -15.49 0.31
C PHE A 7 -1.02 -14.65 1.36
N PRO A 8 -1.58 -15.26 2.42
CA PRO A 8 -2.40 -14.54 3.39
C PRO A 8 -1.56 -13.79 4.43
N LEU A 9 -2.07 -12.65 4.90
CA LEU A 9 -1.69 -12.01 6.15
C LEU A 9 -2.92 -11.79 7.03
N LEU A 10 -2.77 -12.05 8.32
CA LEU A 10 -3.73 -11.71 9.35
C LEU A 10 -3.52 -10.24 9.76
N VAL A 11 -4.60 -9.47 9.78
CA VAL A 11 -4.60 -8.04 10.14
C VAL A 11 -5.57 -7.79 11.29
N GLU A 12 -5.02 -7.22 12.36
CA GLU A 12 -5.73 -6.72 13.53
C GLU A 12 -5.59 -5.18 13.59
N GLY A 13 -6.48 -4.47 14.27
CA GLY A 13 -6.41 -3.01 14.34
C GLY A 13 -7.29 -2.38 15.41
N SER A 14 -7.02 -1.11 15.74
CA SER A 14 -7.63 -0.38 16.85
C SER A 14 -9.07 0.12 16.60
N TRP A 15 -9.87 -0.61 15.81
CA TRP A 15 -11.26 -0.27 15.44
C TRP A 15 -12.34 -0.81 16.40
N GLY A 16 -11.98 -1.72 17.32
CA GLY A 16 -12.91 -2.32 18.28
C GLY A 16 -13.66 -3.55 17.77
N PRO A 17 -14.69 -4.03 18.48
CA PRO A 17 -15.32 -5.33 18.20
C PRO A 17 -16.30 -5.34 17.01
N ASP A 18 -16.80 -4.18 16.59
CA ASP A 18 -17.75 -4.02 15.48
C ASP A 18 -17.20 -3.04 14.43
N PRO A 19 -16.32 -3.50 13.52
CA PRO A 19 -15.75 -2.65 12.48
C PRO A 19 -16.78 -2.25 11.40
N PRO A 20 -16.71 -1.03 10.84
CA PRO A 20 -17.62 -0.58 9.79
C PRO A 20 -17.45 -1.42 8.51
N LYS A 21 -18.54 -1.72 7.81
CA LYS A 21 -18.53 -2.59 6.61
C LYS A 21 -17.59 -2.12 5.49
N SER A 22 -17.33 -0.82 5.38
CA SER A 22 -16.38 -0.26 4.42
C SER A 22 -14.90 -0.46 4.79
N LEU A 23 -14.60 -1.06 5.97
CA LEU A 23 -13.23 -1.32 6.41
C LEU A 23 -12.50 -2.27 5.47
N ILE A 24 -13.20 -3.26 4.92
CA ILE A 24 -12.67 -4.18 3.90
C ILE A 24 -12.14 -3.38 2.71
N THR A 25 -12.91 -2.43 2.18
CA THR A 25 -12.52 -1.56 1.05
C THR A 25 -11.33 -0.66 1.40
N LYS A 26 -11.34 -0.01 2.58
CA LYS A 26 -10.25 0.90 3.00
C LYS A 26 -8.94 0.14 3.28
N LEU A 27 -9.01 -1.05 3.90
CA LEU A 27 -7.87 -1.96 4.06
C LEU A 27 -7.34 -2.39 2.69
N GLN A 28 -8.21 -2.76 1.75
CA GLN A 28 -7.80 -3.18 0.42
C GLN A 28 -7.06 -2.05 -0.32
N LEU A 29 -7.59 -0.82 -0.31
CA LEU A 29 -6.92 0.35 -0.89
C LEU A 29 -5.56 0.63 -0.24
N TYR A 30 -5.44 0.45 1.08
CA TYR A 30 -4.18 0.60 1.81
C TYR A 30 -3.15 -0.48 1.42
N PHE A 31 -3.55 -1.75 1.37
CA PHE A 31 -2.67 -2.86 1.01
C PHE A 31 -2.38 -2.98 -0.49
N GLN A 32 -3.19 -2.36 -1.36
CA GLN A 32 -2.86 -2.16 -2.78
C GLN A 32 -1.88 -1.00 -3.01
N SER A 33 -1.77 -0.05 -2.07
CA SER A 33 -0.86 1.10 -2.19
C SER A 33 0.58 0.75 -1.82
N GLN A 34 1.40 0.42 -2.82
CA GLN A 34 2.83 0.11 -2.67
C GLN A 34 3.60 1.14 -1.82
N LYS A 35 3.28 2.45 -1.95
CA LYS A 35 3.87 3.52 -1.12
C LYS A 35 3.49 3.38 0.38
N ARG A 36 2.21 3.13 0.67
CA ARG A 36 1.65 3.19 2.04
C ARG A 36 1.80 1.91 2.84
N SER A 37 1.90 0.76 2.17
CA SER A 37 1.99 -0.56 2.82
C SER A 37 3.18 -1.41 2.38
N GLY A 38 3.84 -1.10 1.25
CA GLY A 38 4.75 -2.02 0.56
C GLY A 38 4.04 -3.05 -0.32
N GLY A 39 2.70 -3.01 -0.34
CA GLY A 39 1.84 -4.02 -0.98
C GLY A 39 1.58 -3.80 -2.47
N GLY A 40 0.46 -4.36 -2.93
CA GLY A 40 0.10 -4.54 -4.34
C GLY A 40 -1.19 -5.35 -4.47
N GLU A 41 -1.39 -6.06 -5.58
CA GLU A 41 -2.68 -6.72 -5.89
C GLU A 41 -3.11 -7.75 -4.81
N CYS A 42 -4.15 -7.38 -4.05
CA CYS A 42 -4.72 -8.19 -2.98
C CYS A 42 -6.25 -8.08 -2.89
N GLU A 43 -6.87 -9.12 -2.33
CA GLU A 43 -8.24 -9.07 -1.79
C GLU A 43 -8.21 -8.95 -0.26
N VAL A 44 -9.29 -8.42 0.34
CA VAL A 44 -9.50 -8.43 1.80
C VAL A 44 -10.78 -9.18 2.16
N ARG A 45 -10.69 -10.09 3.13
CA ARG A 45 -11.82 -10.90 3.63
C ARG A 45 -11.85 -10.86 5.16
N GLN A 46 -13.01 -11.08 5.78
CA GLN A 46 -13.12 -11.19 7.25
C GLN A 46 -12.66 -12.58 7.72
N GLU A 47 -12.02 -12.68 8.88
CA GLU A 47 -11.58 -13.95 9.44
C GLU A 47 -12.80 -14.78 9.93
N PRO A 48 -12.97 -16.06 9.52
CA PRO A 48 -14.05 -16.89 10.02
C PRO A 48 -13.99 -17.06 11.55
N GLY A 49 -15.05 -16.65 12.24
CA GLY A 49 -15.13 -16.71 13.71
C GLY A 49 -14.67 -15.45 14.45
N SER A 50 -14.20 -14.41 13.76
CA SER A 50 -13.82 -13.13 14.37
C SER A 50 -14.46 -11.94 13.65
N THR A 51 -15.10 -11.05 14.40
CA THR A 51 -15.67 -9.81 13.84
C THR A 51 -14.60 -8.76 13.54
N ALA A 52 -13.52 -8.73 14.33
CA ALA A 52 -12.54 -7.65 14.33
C ALA A 52 -11.24 -7.95 13.56
N ARG A 53 -11.11 -9.15 12.95
CA ARG A 53 -9.91 -9.59 12.23
C ARG A 53 -10.18 -9.80 10.74
N PHE A 54 -9.16 -9.52 9.93
CA PHE A 54 -9.23 -9.61 8.48
C PHE A 54 -8.05 -10.39 7.92
N LEU A 55 -8.29 -11.13 6.84
CA LEU A 55 -7.29 -11.81 6.04
C LEU A 55 -7.08 -11.03 4.75
N VAL A 56 -5.85 -10.60 4.50
CA VAL A 56 -5.44 -9.94 3.25
C VAL A 56 -4.73 -10.98 2.39
N LEU A 57 -5.26 -11.23 1.19
CA LEU A 57 -4.82 -12.28 0.28
C LEU A 57 -4.04 -11.64 -0.87
N PHE A 58 -2.70 -11.68 -0.80
CA PHE A 58 -1.83 -11.17 -1.87
C PHE A 58 -1.59 -12.24 -2.95
N HIS A 59 -1.51 -11.82 -4.21
CA HIS A 59 -1.16 -12.74 -5.30
C HIS A 59 0.36 -13.05 -5.36
N PRO A 60 1.28 -12.08 -5.20
CA PRO A 60 2.71 -12.37 -5.18
C PRO A 60 3.24 -12.56 -3.75
N HIS A 61 4.08 -13.57 -3.55
CA HIS A 61 4.75 -13.84 -2.27
C HIS A 61 5.54 -12.62 -1.77
N ASP A 62 6.29 -11.99 -2.66
CA ASP A 62 7.26 -10.95 -2.27
C ASP A 62 6.56 -9.65 -1.88
N VAL A 63 5.39 -9.39 -2.45
CA VAL A 63 4.49 -8.31 -2.02
C VAL A 63 3.94 -8.58 -0.61
N ARG A 64 3.62 -9.84 -0.28
CA ARG A 64 3.26 -10.26 1.08
C ARG A 64 4.43 -10.10 2.05
N GLN A 65 5.66 -10.37 1.61
CA GLN A 65 6.86 -10.20 2.42
C GLN A 65 7.16 -8.71 2.70
N ASN A 66 7.14 -7.84 1.69
CA ASN A 66 7.33 -6.39 1.81
C ASN A 66 6.37 -5.75 2.83
N VAL A 67 5.11 -6.23 2.87
CA VAL A 67 4.10 -5.76 3.83
C VAL A 67 4.46 -6.26 5.24
N LEU A 68 4.83 -7.53 5.41
CA LEU A 68 5.16 -8.13 6.71
C LEU A 68 6.43 -7.53 7.34
N GLU A 69 7.40 -7.11 6.53
CA GLU A 69 8.65 -6.47 6.99
C GLU A 69 8.48 -5.00 7.40
N ARG A 70 7.31 -4.39 7.15
CA ARG A 70 7.04 -2.99 7.44
C ARG A 70 6.61 -2.79 8.90
N GLU A 71 7.52 -2.27 9.72
CA GLU A 71 7.34 -2.07 11.17
C GLU A 71 6.05 -1.33 11.58
N ASN A 72 5.59 -0.38 10.76
CA ASN A 72 4.48 0.51 11.10
C ASN A 72 3.47 0.64 9.95
N HIS A 73 2.23 0.25 10.27
CA HIS A 73 1.06 0.37 9.39
C HIS A 73 0.01 1.27 10.05
N GLU A 74 -0.40 2.32 9.34
CA GLU A 74 -1.35 3.31 9.84
C GLU A 74 -2.42 3.62 8.77
N LEU A 75 -3.68 3.46 9.17
CA LEU A 75 -4.85 3.56 8.31
C LEU A 75 -5.65 4.80 8.70
N ALA A 76 -5.35 5.93 8.05
CA ALA A 76 -6.12 7.17 8.19
C ALA A 76 -7.58 6.97 7.72
N TRP A 77 -8.55 7.33 8.56
CA TRP A 77 -9.98 7.14 8.34
C TRP A 77 -10.77 8.45 8.52
N PRO A 78 -11.32 9.05 7.44
CA PRO A 78 -12.12 10.26 7.55
C PRO A 78 -13.28 10.13 8.56
N GLY A 79 -13.33 11.03 9.54
CA GLY A 79 -14.35 11.01 10.59
C GLY A 79 -14.22 9.92 11.67
N LYS A 80 -13.12 9.12 11.68
CA LYS A 80 -12.78 8.22 12.81
C LYS A 80 -11.35 8.35 13.33
N GLY A 81 -10.45 9.03 12.61
CA GLY A 81 -9.04 9.17 12.97
C GLY A 81 -8.17 8.07 12.35
N THR A 82 -6.97 7.85 12.89
CA THR A 82 -6.02 6.88 12.34
C THR A 82 -6.03 5.58 13.16
N PHE A 83 -6.23 4.44 12.49
CA PHE A 83 -6.08 3.13 13.13
C PHE A 83 -4.67 2.60 12.94
N LYS A 84 -4.01 2.18 14.03
CA LYS A 84 -2.76 1.41 13.92
C LYS A 84 -3.11 -0.04 13.60
N LEU A 85 -2.47 -0.58 12.57
CA LEU A 85 -2.64 -1.99 12.17
C LEU A 85 -1.52 -2.84 12.75
N THR A 86 -1.85 -4.07 13.11
CA THR A 86 -0.90 -5.13 13.43
C THR A 86 -1.03 -6.21 12.37
N VAL A 87 0.06 -6.54 11.69
CA VAL A 87 0.09 -7.48 10.57
C VAL A 87 0.95 -8.68 10.94
N LYS A 88 0.44 -9.89 10.70
CA LYS A 88 1.06 -11.17 11.12
C LYS A 88 0.84 -12.23 10.04
N LEU A 89 1.68 -13.26 10.02
CA LEU A 89 1.31 -14.52 9.38
C LEU A 89 0.09 -15.13 10.12
N PRO A 90 -0.88 -15.73 9.42
CA PRO A 90 -1.91 -16.54 10.08
C PRO A 90 -1.28 -17.75 10.79
N PRO A 91 -1.90 -18.30 11.84
CA PRO A 91 -1.44 -19.54 12.45
C PRO A 91 -1.45 -20.70 11.45
N ASP A 92 -0.38 -21.48 11.39
CA ASP A 92 -0.35 -22.70 10.58
C ASP A 92 -1.35 -23.73 11.15
N PRO A 93 -2.20 -24.38 10.32
CA PRO A 93 -3.21 -25.35 10.79
C PRO A 93 -2.66 -26.57 11.54
N ASN A 94 -1.34 -26.76 11.56
CA ASN A 94 -0.66 -27.85 12.24
C ASN A 94 -0.09 -27.48 13.62
N GLU A 95 -0.08 -26.20 14.03
CA GLU A 95 0.49 -25.77 15.33
C GLU A 95 -0.52 -25.88 16.49
N VAL A 96 -0.90 -27.11 16.80
CA VAL A 96 -1.30 -27.52 18.16
C VAL A 96 -0.38 -28.65 18.60
N HIS A 97 0.18 -28.50 19.81
CA HIS A 97 1.45 -29.12 20.24
C HIS A 97 2.67 -28.53 19.47
N ASP A 98 3.80 -28.17 20.09
CA ASP A 98 4.25 -28.40 21.47
C ASP A 98 4.88 -27.14 22.11
N ALA A 99 5.29 -27.21 23.37
CA ALA A 99 5.86 -26.11 24.13
C ALA A 99 7.40 -26.03 24.03
N SER A 100 7.91 -24.80 24.14
CA SER A 100 9.31 -24.46 24.46
C SER A 100 10.40 -24.85 23.43
N LYS A 101 10.97 -23.82 22.78
CA LYS A 101 12.42 -23.57 22.89
C LYS A 101 12.82 -22.15 22.49
N GLU A 102 12.93 -21.31 23.50
CA GLU A 102 13.95 -20.27 23.53
C GLU A 102 15.34 -20.90 23.31
N LYS A 103 16.10 -20.44 22.31
CA LYS A 103 17.56 -20.24 22.39
C LYS A 103 18.17 -19.61 21.13
N ILE A 104 18.72 -18.41 21.32
CA ILE A 104 19.83 -17.85 20.52
C ILE A 104 21.13 -18.32 21.20
N PRO A 105 22.04 -18.99 20.49
CA PRO A 105 23.27 -18.32 20.00
C PRO A 105 23.70 -18.81 18.60
N GLY A 106 24.57 -18.12 17.83
CA GLY A 106 25.35 -16.90 18.09
C GLY A 106 26.83 -17.08 17.67
N LYS A 107 27.46 -16.01 17.15
CA LYS A 107 28.89 -15.90 16.71
C LYS A 107 29.29 -16.63 15.40
N GLU A 108 30.34 -16.26 14.65
CA GLU A 108 31.10 -15.00 14.45
C GLU A 108 32.18 -15.19 13.33
N SER A 109 32.61 -14.12 12.64
CA SER A 109 33.80 -14.06 11.73
C SER A 109 33.69 -14.81 10.37
N LYS A 110 34.56 -14.59 9.35
CA LYS A 110 35.75 -13.70 9.25
C LYS A 110 36.00 -13.17 7.82
N MET A 111 36.48 -11.92 7.77
CA MET A 111 37.09 -11.18 6.64
C MET A 111 38.08 -11.97 5.75
N LYS A 112 38.04 -11.69 4.44
CA LYS A 112 39.23 -11.56 3.58
C LYS A 112 39.10 -10.41 2.58
N GLU A 113 40.22 -9.76 2.36
CA GLU A 113 40.48 -8.58 1.52
C GLU A 113 41.44 -8.99 0.39
N TYR A 114 41.31 -8.41 -0.82
CA TYR A 114 42.46 -7.96 -1.62
C TYR A 114 42.00 -7.03 -2.75
N ALA A 115 42.75 -5.97 -3.02
CA ALA A 115 42.43 -4.96 -4.04
C ALA A 115 43.36 -5.05 -5.27
N LYS A 116 42.90 -4.51 -6.41
CA LYS A 116 43.76 -3.83 -7.41
C LYS A 116 42.98 -3.07 -8.50
N GLU A 117 43.12 -1.75 -8.45
CA GLU A 117 43.08 -0.81 -9.58
C GLU A 117 44.50 -0.77 -10.25
N PRO A 118 44.79 -0.02 -11.35
CA PRO A 118 44.14 1.24 -11.80
C PRO A 118 44.00 1.54 -13.32
N ASP A 119 43.40 2.72 -13.58
CA ASP A 119 43.63 3.73 -14.64
C ASP A 119 43.30 3.50 -16.15
N ALA A 120 42.61 4.52 -16.71
CA ALA A 120 42.77 5.24 -18.00
C ALA A 120 43.06 4.51 -19.35
N SER A 121 42.70 4.99 -20.56
CA SER A 121 41.67 5.91 -21.15
C SER A 121 41.83 5.84 -22.72
N GLU A 122 41.25 6.60 -23.68
CA GLU A 122 40.34 7.77 -23.74
C GLU A 122 39.65 7.88 -25.15
N ASP A 123 38.49 8.55 -25.22
CA ASP A 123 37.85 9.24 -26.39
C ASP A 123 37.46 8.49 -27.72
N THR A 124 36.72 9.20 -28.58
CA THR A 124 36.39 9.00 -30.02
C THR A 124 34.91 8.72 -30.41
N GLN A 125 34.04 9.67 -30.06
CA GLN A 125 33.17 10.45 -30.98
C GLN A 125 32.19 9.84 -32.04
N ILE A 126 30.93 10.32 -31.93
CA ILE A 126 29.99 10.79 -33.00
C ILE A 126 29.22 9.78 -33.90
N SER A 127 27.90 9.73 -33.68
CA SER A 127 26.81 9.83 -34.69
C SER A 127 25.46 9.91 -33.95
N LEU A 128 24.86 11.07 -33.64
CA LEU A 128 24.30 12.09 -34.53
C LEU A 128 23.20 11.55 -35.48
N ASN A 129 21.95 11.49 -34.99
CA ASN A 129 20.74 11.36 -35.81
C ASN A 129 19.70 12.39 -35.34
N LYS A 130 19.75 13.60 -35.91
CA LYS A 130 18.68 14.61 -35.75
C LYS A 130 17.56 14.32 -36.74
N ARG A 131 16.31 14.31 -36.27
CA ARG A 131 15.24 14.99 -37.00
C ARG A 131 14.58 16.00 -36.06
N SER A 132 14.56 17.25 -36.52
CA SER A 132 13.97 18.40 -35.81
C SER A 132 12.54 18.63 -36.30
N GLU A 133 11.96 19.73 -35.83
CA GLU A 133 10.64 20.28 -36.15
C GLU A 133 9.48 19.58 -35.40
N LYS A 134 8.58 20.30 -34.71
CA LYS A 134 8.36 21.77 -34.67
C LYS A 134 8.07 22.25 -33.24
N MET A 135 8.53 23.46 -32.94
CA MET A 135 8.29 24.17 -31.68
C MET A 135 6.89 24.78 -31.67
N GLU A 136 6.06 24.38 -30.70
CA GLU A 136 5.05 25.24 -30.09
C GLU A 136 5.45 25.45 -28.63
N ASP A 137 5.43 26.71 -28.19
CA ASP A 137 5.85 27.09 -26.84
C ASP A 137 4.70 26.84 -25.86
N ILE A 138 4.53 25.58 -25.46
CA ILE A 138 3.62 25.20 -24.38
C ILE A 138 4.26 25.69 -23.07
N PRO A 139 3.68 26.68 -22.38
CA PRO A 139 4.30 27.24 -21.18
C PRO A 139 4.45 26.18 -20.10
N LYS A 140 5.64 26.17 -19.46
CA LYS A 140 6.07 25.36 -18.29
C LYS A 140 5.21 25.51 -17.03
N GLN A 141 3.87 25.49 -17.12
CA GLN A 141 2.93 26.07 -16.14
C GLN A 141 1.74 25.13 -15.85
N CYS A 142 1.97 24.02 -15.16
CA CYS A 142 0.92 23.35 -14.36
C CYS A 142 1.47 22.52 -13.19
N GLU A 143 2.63 22.91 -12.64
CA GLU A 143 3.11 22.33 -11.38
C GLU A 143 2.47 23.10 -10.21
N ASN A 144 1.47 22.49 -9.57
CA ASN A 144 0.66 23.02 -8.45
C ASN A 144 -0.48 24.00 -8.80
N ILE A 145 -1.27 23.72 -9.85
CA ILE A 145 -2.68 24.16 -9.87
C ILE A 145 -3.52 23.05 -9.22
N PRO A 146 -4.24 23.29 -8.10
CA PRO A 146 -5.08 22.28 -7.48
C PRO A 146 -6.27 21.94 -8.39
N SER A 147 -6.39 20.68 -8.78
CA SER A 147 -7.47 20.20 -9.65
C SER A 147 -8.78 20.06 -8.87
N LEU A 148 -9.69 21.01 -9.04
CA LEU A 148 -11.03 20.96 -8.44
C LEU A 148 -11.99 20.16 -9.33
N VAL A 149 -12.72 19.21 -8.74
CA VAL A 149 -13.78 18.43 -9.40
C VAL A 149 -15.06 18.53 -8.57
N ALA A 150 -16.18 18.86 -9.20
CA ALA A 150 -17.48 18.95 -8.55
C ALA A 150 -18.39 17.79 -8.96
N PHE A 151 -19.06 17.17 -7.99
CA PHE A 151 -20.09 16.14 -8.22
C PHE A 151 -21.48 16.71 -7.90
N GLU A 152 -22.29 16.97 -8.92
CA GLU A 152 -23.68 17.39 -8.74
C GLU A 152 -24.62 16.19 -8.51
N ASN A 153 -25.87 16.49 -8.10
CA ASN A 153 -26.94 15.50 -7.95
C ASN A 153 -26.63 14.32 -6.98
N LEU A 154 -25.82 14.58 -5.95
CA LEU A 154 -25.57 13.62 -4.88
C LEU A 154 -26.84 13.36 -4.06
N LYS A 155 -27.16 12.09 -3.82
CA LYS A 155 -28.28 11.69 -2.97
C LYS A 155 -27.99 12.04 -1.51
N ALA A 156 -29.02 12.40 -0.74
CA ALA A 156 -28.88 12.81 0.66
C ALA A 156 -28.27 11.74 1.60
N ASN A 157 -28.24 10.47 1.18
CA ASN A 157 -27.62 9.35 1.89
C ASN A 157 -26.15 9.08 1.48
N VAL A 158 -25.58 9.86 0.55
CA VAL A 158 -24.14 9.83 0.26
C VAL A 158 -23.41 10.45 1.44
N THR A 159 -22.37 9.77 1.91
CA THR A 159 -21.51 10.22 3.00
C THR A 159 -20.12 10.58 2.47
N ASP A 160 -19.44 11.47 3.17
CA ASP A 160 -18.09 11.92 2.85
C ASP A 160 -17.14 10.73 2.69
N MET A 161 -17.28 9.71 3.55
CA MET A 161 -16.61 8.41 3.47
C MET A 161 -16.77 7.70 2.11
N MET A 162 -17.99 7.69 1.54
CA MET A 162 -18.24 7.09 0.23
C MET A 162 -17.55 7.88 -0.89
N LEU A 163 -17.50 9.22 -0.76
CA LEU A 163 -16.79 10.08 -1.70
C LEU A 163 -15.27 9.92 -1.59
N THR A 164 -14.71 9.87 -0.38
CA THR A 164 -13.26 9.60 -0.18
C THR A 164 -12.87 8.25 -0.76
N LEU A 165 -13.61 7.17 -0.46
CA LEU A 165 -13.33 5.83 -0.98
C LEU A 165 -13.42 5.78 -2.52
N LEU A 166 -14.37 6.51 -3.12
CA LEU A 166 -14.46 6.63 -4.57
C LEU A 166 -13.24 7.34 -5.17
N VAL A 167 -12.81 8.46 -4.59
CA VAL A 167 -11.64 9.21 -5.06
C VAL A 167 -10.36 8.40 -4.87
N GLU A 168 -10.13 7.80 -3.71
CA GLU A 168 -8.97 6.91 -3.47
C GLU A 168 -8.92 5.76 -4.48
N ASN A 169 -10.05 5.10 -4.74
CA ASN A 169 -10.14 3.96 -5.66
C ASN A 169 -9.96 4.33 -7.15
N VAL A 170 -10.36 5.53 -7.57
CA VAL A 170 -10.28 5.97 -8.97
C VAL A 170 -8.97 6.69 -9.29
N SER A 171 -8.42 7.44 -8.34
CA SER A 171 -7.20 8.26 -8.55
C SER A 171 -5.91 7.60 -8.04
N GLY A 172 -5.99 6.61 -7.15
CA GLY A 172 -4.84 6.06 -6.44
C GLY A 172 -4.21 6.99 -5.39
N LEU A 173 -4.78 8.19 -5.20
CA LEU A 173 -4.44 9.10 -4.11
C LEU A 173 -4.88 8.53 -2.76
N SER A 174 -4.26 8.99 -1.68
CA SER A 174 -4.73 8.75 -0.32
C SER A 174 -5.61 9.90 0.18
N SER A 175 -6.41 9.64 1.21
CA SER A 175 -7.19 10.66 1.95
C SER A 175 -6.37 11.84 2.51
N ASP A 176 -5.04 11.78 2.42
CA ASP A 176 -4.11 12.80 2.89
C ASP A 176 -3.62 13.70 1.72
N ASP A 177 -3.81 13.28 0.46
CA ASP A 177 -3.42 14.00 -0.76
C ASP A 177 -4.54 14.91 -1.33
N PHE A 178 -5.77 14.80 -0.83
CA PHE A 178 -6.93 15.56 -1.30
C PHE A 178 -7.93 15.87 -0.17
N GLN A 179 -8.87 16.79 -0.42
CA GLN A 179 -9.98 17.11 0.50
C GLN A 179 -11.34 16.91 -0.18
N VAL A 180 -12.38 16.70 0.62
CA VAL A 180 -13.78 16.53 0.17
C VAL A 180 -14.66 17.47 0.98
N GLU A 181 -15.47 18.28 0.29
CA GLU A 181 -16.47 19.16 0.89
C GLU A 181 -17.86 18.82 0.30
N VAL A 182 -18.91 18.86 1.12
CA VAL A 182 -20.29 18.57 0.70
C VAL A 182 -21.15 19.82 0.84
N ILE A 183 -21.15 20.65 -0.21
CA ILE A 183 -21.97 21.86 -0.30
C ILE A 183 -23.45 21.46 -0.43
N ARG A 184 -24.25 21.75 0.59
CA ARG A 184 -25.72 21.57 0.59
C ARG A 184 -26.40 22.89 0.32
N ARG A 185 -27.42 22.90 -0.56
CA ARG A 185 -28.36 24.02 -0.65
C ARG A 185 -29.37 23.90 0.50
N PHE A 186 -29.58 25.00 1.21
CA PHE A 186 -30.58 25.17 2.27
C PHE A 186 -31.86 25.77 1.69
#